data_AF-A0A7X9ABZ9-F1
#
_entry.id   AF-A0A7X9ABZ9-F1
#
_cell.length_a   1.000
_cell.length_b   1.000
_cell.length_c   1.000
_cell.angle_alpha   90.00
_cell.angle_beta   90.00
_cell.angle_gamma   90.00
#
_symmetry.space_group_name_H-M   'P 1'
#
loop_
_entity.id
_entity.type
_entity.pdbx_description
1 polymer ?
#
loop_
_entity_poly.entity_id
_entity_poly.type
_entity_poly.pdbx_seq_one_letter_code
_entity_poly.pdbx_strand_id
1 'polypeptide(L)'
;MYNNVKTASPDDVLFLRYRMYSGDTSDTNQLMIPCFWGFLIPAAREQAGEPFAMMHMRIPGGTFQEIPVSAAQVVDVENGYRVVVRFINLPQEFWGQGKAASAVFQAKDRPVILCKVTGFLNNYLRSLVLATFQIAFLAALGCTVGAAFSTPVAAFAAISYLVIGFSVQAAITAPLQNEDGSYQYKGFVDKAAHKFAQLVSVAVVSVDDLDATSDLIKGNLVEYRRIGWAFVNLVLIRTGIISGIGIWILTRRELGTVIKR
;
A
#
# COMPACT_ATOMS: atom_id res chain seq x y z
N MET A 1 1.11 4.35 18.89
CA MET A 1 1.37 5.82 18.94
C MET A 1 1.59 6.30 17.52
N TYR A 2 0.95 7.40 17.13
CA TYR A 2 1.03 7.98 15.79
C TYR A 2 1.65 9.36 15.90
N ASN A 3 2.68 9.62 15.09
CA ASN A 3 3.43 10.88 15.11
C ASN A 3 3.11 11.70 13.86
N ASN A 4 3.24 13.02 13.97
CA ASN A 4 3.09 13.95 12.84
C ASN A 4 1.69 13.91 12.20
N VAL A 5 0.64 13.78 13.03
CA VAL A 5 -0.76 13.77 12.60
C VAL A 5 -1.21 15.21 12.37
N LYS A 6 -1.19 15.64 11.10
CA LYS A 6 -1.60 16.98 10.69
C LYS A 6 -3.04 16.96 10.17
N THR A 7 -3.86 17.87 10.66
CA THR A 7 -5.20 18.15 10.13
C THR A 7 -5.23 19.55 9.52
N ALA A 8 -6.17 19.78 8.60
CA ALA A 8 -6.30 21.09 7.96
C ALA A 8 -7.01 22.09 8.89
N SER A 9 -7.94 21.57 9.71
CA SER A 9 -8.65 22.31 10.76
C SER A 9 -8.56 21.55 12.10
N PRO A 10 -8.58 22.26 13.25
CA PRO A 10 -8.77 21.63 14.56
C PRO A 10 -10.09 20.84 14.67
N ASP A 11 -11.13 21.28 13.96
CA ASP A 11 -12.46 20.66 13.97
C ASP A 11 -12.58 19.46 13.02
N ASP A 12 -11.49 19.06 12.36
CA ASP A 12 -11.49 17.90 11.48
C ASP A 12 -11.75 16.61 12.29
N VAL A 13 -12.43 15.66 11.65
CA VAL A 13 -12.63 14.32 12.19
C VAL A 13 -11.50 13.41 11.72
N LEU A 14 -10.86 12.75 12.67
CA LEU A 14 -9.95 11.64 12.45
C LEU A 14 -10.72 10.32 12.51
N PHE A 15 -10.30 9.33 11.74
CA PHE A 15 -10.87 7.99 11.80
C PHE A 15 -9.80 6.99 12.19
N LEU A 16 -10.00 6.29 13.30
CA LEU A 16 -9.21 5.09 13.60
C LEU A 16 -9.83 3.93 12.84
N ARG A 17 -9.14 3.46 11.81
CA ARG A 17 -9.53 2.26 11.06
C ARG A 17 -8.70 1.08 11.51
N TYR A 18 -9.35 -0.05 11.76
CA TYR A 18 -8.67 -1.29 12.09
C TYR A 18 -9.51 -2.51 11.66
N ARG A 19 -8.83 -3.65 11.60
CA ARG A 19 -9.45 -4.96 11.48
C ARG A 19 -8.71 -5.92 12.39
N MET A 20 -9.45 -6.64 13.23
CA MET A 20 -8.88 -7.62 14.15
C MET A 20 -9.51 -8.97 13.93
N TYR A 21 -8.74 -10.02 14.18
CA TYR A 21 -9.14 -11.41 14.07
C TYR A 21 -9.09 -12.07 15.45
N SER A 22 -9.97 -13.03 15.70
CA SER A 22 -9.98 -13.80 16.95
C SER A 22 -9.11 -15.04 16.80
N GLY A 23 -8.02 -15.11 17.56
CA GLY A 23 -7.10 -16.24 17.52
C GLY A 23 -6.26 -16.24 16.25
N ASP A 24 -6.71 -16.97 15.23
CA ASP A 24 -6.02 -17.06 13.95
C ASP A 24 -6.73 -16.23 12.86
N THR A 25 -5.92 -15.66 11.98
CA THR A 25 -6.38 -14.89 10.82
C THR A 25 -6.89 -15.76 9.68
N SER A 26 -6.54 -17.06 9.66
CA SER A 26 -7.07 -18.04 8.70
C SER A 26 -8.33 -18.75 9.16
N ASP A 27 -8.75 -18.56 10.42
CA ASP A 27 -9.96 -19.20 10.93
C ASP A 27 -11.20 -18.57 10.27
N THR A 28 -12.10 -19.41 9.78
CA THR A 28 -13.38 -18.96 9.23
C THR A 28 -14.39 -18.65 10.31
N ASN A 29 -14.23 -19.20 11.53
CA ASN A 29 -15.15 -19.02 12.63
C ASN A 29 -14.72 -17.89 13.57
N GLN A 30 -14.78 -16.67 13.07
CA GLN A 30 -14.39 -15.48 13.82
C GLN A 30 -15.39 -15.18 14.95
N LEU A 31 -14.87 -14.98 16.16
CA LEU A 31 -15.66 -14.70 17.36
C LEU A 31 -15.93 -13.20 17.53
N MET A 32 -16.94 -12.87 18.33
CA MET A 32 -17.16 -11.51 18.82
C MET A 32 -16.13 -11.17 19.90
N ILE A 33 -15.27 -10.19 19.63
CA ILE A 33 -14.17 -9.77 20.50
C ILE A 33 -14.64 -8.58 21.36
N PRO A 34 -14.85 -8.75 22.67
CA PRO A 34 -15.02 -7.64 23.61
C PRO A 34 -13.67 -6.94 23.81
N CYS A 35 -13.64 -5.62 23.61
CA CYS A 35 -12.42 -4.83 23.72
C CYS A 35 -12.68 -3.41 24.22
N PHE A 36 -11.64 -2.79 24.75
CA PHE A 36 -11.59 -1.34 24.90
C PHE A 36 -10.66 -0.71 23.88
N TRP A 37 -11.13 0.39 23.31
CA TRP A 37 -10.29 1.34 22.59
C TRP A 37 -10.25 2.66 23.34
N GLY A 38 -9.06 3.20 23.53
CA GLY A 38 -8.82 4.43 24.28
C GLY A 38 -8.07 5.44 23.45
N PHE A 39 -8.50 6.70 23.50
CA PHE A 39 -7.73 7.83 22.99
C PHE A 39 -7.22 8.66 24.15
N LEU A 40 -5.94 9.02 24.11
CA LEU A 40 -5.39 9.98 25.05
C LEU A 40 -6.02 11.35 24.80
N ILE A 41 -6.57 11.97 25.84
CA ILE A 41 -7.03 13.36 25.84
C ILE A 41 -5.93 14.22 26.44
N PRO A 42 -5.21 15.04 25.66
CA PRO A 42 -4.09 15.84 26.15
C PRO A 42 -4.49 16.77 27.30
N ALA A 43 -5.67 17.41 27.19
CA ALA A 43 -6.20 18.31 28.22
C ALA A 43 -6.43 17.63 29.59
N ALA A 44 -6.69 16.33 29.60
CA ALA A 44 -6.93 15.57 30.84
C ALA A 44 -5.63 15.04 31.48
N ARG A 45 -4.48 15.18 30.82
CA ARG A 45 -3.19 14.62 31.28
C ARG A 45 -2.76 15.15 32.65
N GLU A 46 -3.03 16.42 32.94
CA GLU A 46 -2.66 17.05 34.21
C GLU A 46 -3.72 16.87 35.31
N GLN A 47 -4.95 16.53 34.94
CA GLN A 47 -6.11 16.53 35.84
C GLN A 47 -6.54 15.12 36.28
N ALA A 48 -6.25 14.09 35.48
CA ALA A 48 -6.73 12.73 35.71
C ALA A 48 -5.58 11.72 35.77
N GLY A 49 -5.68 10.76 36.70
CA GLY A 49 -4.75 9.62 36.77
C GLY A 49 -4.81 8.71 35.53
N GLU A 50 -5.94 8.69 34.82
CA GLU A 50 -6.10 7.99 33.54
C GLU A 50 -6.63 8.95 32.46
N PRO A 51 -5.75 9.61 31.69
CA PRO A 51 -6.14 10.60 30.67
C PRO A 51 -6.65 9.96 29.36
N PHE A 52 -7.21 8.75 29.43
CA PHE A 52 -7.72 8.03 28.25
C PHE A 52 -9.25 8.01 28.27
N ALA A 53 -9.88 8.49 27.20
CA ALA A 53 -11.29 8.23 26.96
C ALA A 53 -11.44 6.82 26.39
N MET A 54 -11.86 5.89 27.26
CA MET A 54 -12.03 4.48 26.93
C MET A 54 -13.45 4.20 26.43
N MET A 55 -13.54 3.48 25.31
CA MET A 55 -14.79 3.06 24.68
C MET A 55 -14.91 1.54 24.75
N HIS A 56 -15.99 1.04 25.37
CA HIS A 56 -16.32 -0.38 25.38
C HIS A 56 -16.96 -0.76 24.04
N MET A 57 -16.40 -1.77 23.37
CA MET A 57 -16.97 -2.30 22.15
C MET A 57 -16.90 -3.81 22.10
N ARG A 58 -17.83 -4.41 21.35
CA ARG A 58 -17.84 -5.84 21.07
C ARG A 58 -17.99 -6.03 19.57
N ILE A 59 -16.90 -6.46 18.93
CA ILE A 59 -16.75 -6.39 17.48
C ILE A 59 -16.57 -7.80 16.90
N PRO A 60 -17.25 -8.16 15.80
CA PRO A 60 -16.98 -9.41 15.10
C PRO A 60 -15.59 -9.43 14.49
N GLY A 61 -14.82 -10.48 14.78
CA GLY A 61 -13.51 -10.70 14.16
C GLY A 61 -13.62 -10.73 12.62
N GLY A 62 -12.57 -10.26 11.94
CA GLY A 62 -12.51 -10.20 10.49
C GLY A 62 -13.33 -9.09 9.84
N THR A 63 -13.97 -8.19 10.60
CA THR A 63 -14.70 -7.03 10.06
C THR A 63 -13.90 -5.73 10.18
N PHE A 64 -14.03 -4.85 9.18
CA PHE A 64 -13.44 -3.51 9.24
C PHE A 64 -14.29 -2.62 10.15
N GLN A 65 -13.61 -1.90 11.03
CA GLN A 65 -14.22 -0.94 11.93
C GLN A 65 -13.56 0.42 11.76
N GLU A 66 -14.38 1.47 11.90
CA GLU A 66 -13.95 2.86 11.87
C GLU A 66 -14.55 3.62 13.05
N ILE A 67 -13.69 4.23 13.85
CA ILE A 67 -14.09 5.06 14.98
C ILE A 67 -13.83 6.53 14.63
N PRO A 68 -14.87 7.37 14.50
CA PRO A 68 -14.69 8.80 14.31
C PRO A 68 -14.30 9.47 15.62
N VAL A 69 -13.32 10.36 15.57
CA VAL A 69 -12.80 11.09 16.72
C VAL A 69 -12.46 12.53 16.32
N SER A 70 -12.80 13.50 17.17
CA SER A 70 -12.46 14.90 16.93
C SER A 70 -10.94 15.12 17.07
N ALA A 71 -10.32 15.72 16.06
CA ALA A 71 -8.88 16.05 16.08
C ALA A 71 -8.52 16.97 17.24
N ALA A 72 -9.34 17.99 17.52
CA ALA A 72 -9.15 18.92 18.64
C ALA A 72 -9.03 18.23 20.00
N GLN A 73 -9.65 17.07 20.18
CA GLN A 73 -9.66 16.36 21.46
C GLN A 73 -8.47 15.42 21.66
N VAL A 74 -7.89 14.89 20.58
CA VAL A 74 -6.93 13.76 20.67
C VAL A 74 -5.56 14.05 20.06
N VAL A 75 -5.43 15.13 19.29
CA VAL A 75 -4.14 15.56 18.74
C VAL A 75 -3.40 16.35 19.81
N ASP A 76 -2.32 15.79 20.31
CA ASP A 76 -1.39 16.44 21.22
C ASP A 76 -0.47 17.38 20.42
N VAL A 77 -0.89 18.65 20.30
CA VAL A 77 -0.15 19.68 19.57
C VAL A 77 1.18 20.01 20.27
N GLU A 78 1.18 20.05 21.60
CA GLU A 78 2.34 20.40 22.43
C GLU A 78 3.47 19.37 22.29
N ASN A 79 3.13 18.09 22.16
CA ASN A 79 4.11 17.03 21.98
C ASN A 79 4.40 16.70 20.50
N GLY A 80 4.17 17.64 19.58
CA GLY A 80 4.54 17.48 18.17
C GLY A 80 3.52 16.69 17.35
N TYR A 81 2.24 17.05 17.48
CA TYR A 81 1.12 16.51 16.71
C TYR A 81 0.99 14.99 16.82
N ARG A 82 0.90 14.50 18.06
CA ARG A 82 0.87 13.07 18.36
C ARG A 82 -0.53 12.62 18.71
N VAL A 83 -0.87 11.40 18.29
CA VAL A 83 -2.09 10.71 18.74
C VAL A 83 -1.70 9.39 19.40
N VAL A 84 -2.11 9.22 20.65
CA VAL A 84 -1.85 7.99 21.41
C VAL A 84 -3.16 7.23 21.54
N VAL A 85 -3.13 6.00 21.02
CA VAL A 85 -4.26 5.07 21.06
C VAL A 85 -3.87 3.88 21.93
N ARG A 86 -4.79 3.43 22.75
CA ARG A 86 -4.68 2.26 23.61
C ARG A 86 -5.71 1.22 23.18
N PHE A 87 -5.29 -0.03 23.08
CA PHE A 87 -6.17 -1.17 22.87
C PHE A 87 -6.05 -2.11 24.06
N ILE A 88 -7.19 -2.62 24.54
CA ILE A 88 -7.23 -3.63 25.60
C ILE A 88 -8.13 -4.77 25.12
N ASN A 89 -7.55 -5.96 25.03
CA ASN A 89 -8.31 -7.20 24.87
C ASN A 89 -8.89 -7.60 26.24
N LEU A 90 -10.20 -7.74 26.34
CA LEU A 90 -10.84 -7.99 27.63
C LEU A 90 -10.64 -9.43 28.10
N PRO A 91 -10.56 -9.67 29.43
CA PRO A 91 -10.38 -11.00 29.99
C PRO A 91 -11.65 -11.85 29.82
N GLN A 92 -11.50 -13.16 30.04
CA GLN A 92 -12.52 -14.21 29.84
C GLN A 92 -13.92 -13.88 30.38
N GLU A 93 -14.01 -13.13 31.47
CA GLU A 93 -15.26 -12.70 32.11
C GLU A 93 -16.19 -11.94 31.14
N PHE A 94 -15.62 -11.19 30.19
CA PHE A 94 -16.36 -10.38 29.24
C PHE A 94 -16.74 -11.12 27.94
N TRP A 95 -16.21 -12.34 27.74
CA TRP A 95 -16.45 -13.15 26.54
C TRP A 95 -17.74 -13.98 26.61
N GLY A 96 -18.44 -13.96 27.75
CA GLY A 96 -19.64 -14.75 27.97
C GLY A 96 -19.34 -16.25 27.97
N GLN A 97 -20.12 -17.03 27.21
CA GLN A 97 -19.97 -18.50 27.16
C GLN A 97 -18.86 -19.00 26.22
N GLY A 98 -18.21 -18.11 25.46
CA GLY A 98 -17.11 -18.48 24.55
C GLY A 98 -15.74 -18.42 25.23
N LYS A 99 -14.78 -19.25 24.79
CA LYS A 99 -13.39 -19.15 25.24
C LYS A 99 -12.77 -17.85 24.71
N ALA A 100 -12.10 -17.10 25.57
CA ALA A 100 -11.37 -15.90 25.20
C ALA A 100 -10.31 -16.23 24.17
N ALA A 101 -10.27 -15.41 23.13
CA ALA A 101 -9.29 -15.51 22.07
C ALA A 101 -8.39 -14.28 22.07
N SER A 102 -7.17 -14.45 21.56
CA SER A 102 -6.27 -13.32 21.32
C SER A 102 -6.81 -12.46 20.20
N ALA A 103 -6.81 -11.14 20.36
CA ALA A 103 -7.06 -10.22 19.26
C ALA A 103 -5.78 -10.07 18.42
N VAL A 104 -5.84 -10.49 17.16
CA VAL A 104 -4.71 -10.45 16.23
C VAL A 104 -4.95 -9.40 15.15
N PHE A 105 -3.98 -8.51 14.99
CA PHE A 105 -3.94 -7.53 13.91
C PHE A 105 -2.93 -7.99 12.86
N GLN A 106 -3.37 -8.17 11.63
CA GLN A 106 -2.45 -8.43 10.53
C GLN A 106 -1.61 -7.18 10.25
N ALA A 107 -0.35 -7.35 9.86
CA ALA A 107 0.52 -6.23 9.51
C ALA A 107 -0.09 -5.34 8.40
N LYS A 108 -0.79 -5.96 7.43
CA LYS A 108 -1.51 -5.28 6.34
C LYS A 108 -2.72 -4.48 6.84
N ASP A 109 -3.44 -5.01 7.81
CA ASP A 109 -4.68 -4.43 8.35
C ASP A 109 -4.47 -3.83 9.76
N ARG A 110 -3.24 -3.37 10.03
CA ARG A 110 -2.86 -2.74 11.30
C ARG A 110 -3.76 -1.53 11.58
N PRO A 111 -3.98 -1.17 12.86
CA PRO A 111 -4.70 0.05 13.19
C PRO A 111 -4.01 1.27 12.57
N VAL A 112 -4.77 2.07 11.81
CA VAL A 112 -4.29 3.29 11.15
C VAL A 112 -5.21 4.46 11.47
N ILE A 113 -4.63 5.65 11.58
CA ILE A 113 -5.39 6.90 11.68
C ILE A 113 -5.49 7.51 10.29
N LEU A 114 -6.72 7.79 9.87
CA LEU A 114 -7.04 8.46 8.62
C LEU A 114 -7.39 9.91 8.92
N CYS A 115 -6.76 10.82 8.17
CA CYS A 115 -7.05 12.24 8.19
C CYS A 115 -7.56 12.67 6.82
N LYS A 116 -8.49 13.63 6.81
CA LYS A 116 -9.01 14.18 5.56
C LYS A 116 -7.95 15.10 4.94
N VAL A 117 -7.46 14.74 3.75
CA VAL A 117 -6.46 15.54 3.01
C VAL A 117 -7.08 16.25 1.81
N THR A 118 -7.98 15.59 1.10
CA THR A 118 -8.60 16.14 -0.13
C THR A 118 -10.01 15.60 -0.29
N GLY A 119 -10.81 16.28 -1.14
CA GLY A 119 -12.11 15.75 -1.57
C GLY A 119 -11.98 14.53 -2.48
N PHE A 120 -13.03 13.70 -2.50
CA PHE A 120 -13.11 12.48 -3.31
C PHE A 120 -12.82 12.72 -4.78
N LEU A 121 -13.46 13.72 -5.40
CA LEU A 121 -13.32 14.01 -6.84
C LEU A 121 -11.85 14.26 -7.24
N ASN A 122 -11.11 15.02 -6.44
CA ASN A 122 -9.70 15.30 -6.71
C ASN A 122 -8.84 14.03 -6.61
N ASN A 123 -9.11 13.17 -5.62
CA ASN A 123 -8.41 11.89 -5.51
C ASN A 123 -8.79 10.91 -6.63
N TYR A 124 -10.06 10.91 -7.04
CA TYR A 124 -10.58 10.12 -8.15
C TYR A 124 -9.89 10.49 -9.46
N LEU A 125 -9.76 11.78 -9.77
CA LEU A 125 -9.05 12.25 -10.97
C LEU A 125 -7.59 11.79 -10.98
N ARG A 126 -6.92 11.80 -9.82
CA ARG A 126 -5.55 11.28 -9.69
C ARG A 126 -5.46 9.78 -9.98
N SER A 127 -6.40 8.98 -9.47
CA SER A 127 -6.50 7.56 -9.80
C SER A 127 -6.76 7.34 -11.30
N LEU A 128 -7.59 8.19 -11.93
CA LEU A 128 -7.90 8.10 -13.35
C LEU A 128 -6.69 8.38 -14.24
N VAL A 129 -5.81 9.30 -13.84
CA VAL A 129 -4.52 9.53 -14.51
C VAL A 129 -3.65 8.28 -14.47
N LEU A 130 -3.54 7.62 -13.31
CA LEU A 130 -2.78 6.37 -13.19
C LEU A 130 -3.37 5.24 -14.04
N ALA A 131 -4.70 5.09 -14.05
CA ALA A 131 -5.38 4.13 -14.92
C ALA A 131 -5.11 4.42 -16.41
N THR A 132 -5.03 5.70 -16.80
CA THR A 132 -4.68 6.09 -18.17
C THR A 132 -3.26 5.66 -18.52
N PHE A 133 -2.29 5.84 -17.61
CA PHE A 133 -0.92 5.34 -17.82
C PHE A 133 -0.87 3.82 -17.94
N GLN A 134 -1.67 3.11 -17.15
CA GLN A 134 -1.78 1.66 -17.20
C GLN A 134 -2.29 1.20 -18.58
N ILE A 135 -3.37 1.78 -19.09
CA ILE A 135 -3.93 1.45 -20.41
C ILE A 135 -2.95 1.82 -21.53
N ALA A 136 -2.34 3.00 -21.45
CA ALA A 136 -1.34 3.44 -22.42
C ALA A 136 -0.13 2.51 -22.47
N PHE A 137 0.36 2.05 -21.31
CA PHE A 137 1.44 1.07 -21.21
C PHE A 137 1.05 -0.28 -21.83
N LEU A 138 -0.13 -0.80 -21.51
CA LEU A 138 -0.63 -2.06 -22.07
C LEU A 138 -0.79 -1.97 -23.61
N ALA A 139 -1.30 -0.84 -24.11
CA ALA A 139 -1.42 -0.59 -25.54
C ALA A 139 -0.04 -0.52 -26.21
N ALA A 140 0.90 0.24 -25.64
CA ALA A 140 2.26 0.36 -26.16
C ALA A 140 2.99 -0.98 -26.18
N LEU A 141 2.84 -1.80 -25.13
CA LEU A 141 3.36 -3.16 -25.09
C LEU A 141 2.78 -3.97 -26.24
N GLY A 142 1.45 -4.05 -26.37
CA GLY A 142 0.78 -4.78 -27.43
C GLY A 142 1.23 -4.36 -28.83
N CYS A 143 1.33 -3.05 -29.10
CA CYS A 143 1.83 -2.52 -30.36
C CYS A 143 3.31 -2.89 -30.61
N THR A 144 4.16 -2.81 -29.58
CA THR A 144 5.58 -3.12 -29.71
C THR A 144 5.81 -4.60 -30.00
N VAL A 145 5.17 -5.49 -29.24
CA VAL A 145 5.34 -6.93 -29.41
C VAL A 145 4.70 -7.39 -30.72
N GLY A 146 3.54 -6.80 -31.09
CA GLY A 146 2.86 -7.07 -32.36
C GLY A 146 3.61 -6.58 -33.59
N ALA A 147 4.38 -5.49 -33.48
CA ALA A 147 5.24 -5.01 -34.57
C ALA A 147 6.52 -5.85 -34.70
N ALA A 148 7.04 -6.41 -33.60
CA ALA A 148 8.30 -7.15 -33.58
C ALA A 148 8.15 -8.64 -33.94
N PHE A 149 7.00 -9.26 -33.67
CA PHE A 149 6.79 -10.70 -33.80
C PHE A 149 5.50 -11.06 -34.56
N SER A 150 5.44 -12.28 -35.10
CA SER A 150 4.19 -12.83 -35.67
C SER A 150 3.09 -12.95 -34.61
N THR A 151 1.82 -12.89 -35.00
CA THR A 151 0.66 -12.86 -34.09
C THR A 151 0.70 -13.89 -32.95
N PRO A 152 0.98 -15.18 -33.18
CA PRO A 152 0.99 -16.17 -32.09
C PRO A 152 2.13 -15.92 -31.09
N VAL A 153 3.31 -15.56 -31.59
CA VAL A 153 4.50 -15.26 -30.77
C VAL A 153 4.31 -13.96 -29.99
N ALA A 154 3.70 -12.94 -30.61
CA ALA A 154 3.43 -11.67 -29.97
C ALA A 154 2.47 -11.83 -28.78
N ALA A 155 1.39 -12.60 -28.96
CA ALA A 155 0.44 -12.89 -27.90
C ALA A 155 1.11 -13.61 -26.72
N PHE A 156 1.90 -14.65 -27.00
CA PHE A 156 2.62 -15.40 -25.98
C PHE A 156 3.61 -14.52 -25.21
N ALA A 157 4.40 -13.70 -25.91
CA ALA A 157 5.36 -12.80 -25.29
C ALA A 157 4.69 -11.72 -24.42
N ALA A 158 3.59 -11.13 -24.89
CA ALA A 158 2.82 -10.14 -24.12
C ALA A 158 2.23 -10.76 -22.85
N ILE A 159 1.61 -11.93 -22.93
CA ILE A 159 1.04 -12.63 -21.76
C ILE A 159 2.15 -13.02 -20.78
N SER A 160 3.26 -13.58 -21.28
CA SER A 160 4.40 -13.97 -20.44
C SER A 160 4.97 -12.76 -19.69
N TYR A 161 5.10 -11.62 -20.36
CA TYR A 161 5.54 -10.37 -19.73
C TYR A 161 4.62 -9.95 -18.57
N LEU A 162 3.30 -10.00 -18.77
CA LEU A 162 2.33 -9.66 -17.73
C LEU A 162 2.38 -10.62 -16.54
N VAL A 163 2.44 -11.94 -16.80
CA VAL A 163 2.51 -12.97 -15.75
C VAL A 163 3.80 -12.82 -14.93
N ILE A 164 4.93 -12.55 -15.59
CA ILE A 164 6.20 -12.26 -14.90
C ILE A 164 6.05 -10.99 -14.06
N GLY A 165 5.44 -9.93 -14.60
CA GLY A 165 5.21 -8.68 -13.87
C GLY A 165 4.44 -8.87 -12.57
N PHE A 166 3.35 -9.64 -12.61
CA PHE A 166 2.58 -9.98 -11.42
C PHE A 166 3.39 -10.79 -10.39
N SER A 167 4.17 -11.76 -10.86
CA SER A 167 4.95 -12.65 -9.99
C SER A 167 6.13 -11.93 -9.32
N VAL A 168 6.80 -11.04 -10.05
CA VAL A 168 7.92 -10.22 -9.55
C VAL A 168 7.45 -9.31 -8.43
N GLN A 169 6.29 -8.67 -8.58
CA GLN A 169 5.75 -7.79 -7.54
C GLN A 169 5.49 -8.54 -6.23
N ALA A 170 4.85 -9.70 -6.31
CA ALA A 170 4.60 -10.55 -5.15
C ALA A 170 5.93 -10.93 -4.46
N ALA A 171 6.96 -11.30 -5.23
CA ALA A 171 8.27 -11.67 -4.70
C ALA A 171 9.03 -10.48 -4.05
N ILE A 172 8.83 -9.26 -4.53
CA ILE A 172 9.42 -8.05 -3.90
C ILE A 172 8.72 -7.74 -2.57
N THR A 173 7.42 -7.94 -2.49
CA THR A 173 6.66 -7.64 -1.26
C THR A 173 6.65 -8.77 -0.22
N ALA A 174 7.19 -9.94 -0.55
CA ALA A 174 7.15 -11.12 0.32
C ALA A 174 7.95 -11.01 1.64
N PRO A 175 9.15 -10.40 1.68
CA PRO A 175 9.90 -10.30 2.93
C PRO A 175 9.27 -9.30 3.91
N LEU A 176 9.27 -9.64 5.19
CA LEU A 176 8.79 -8.74 6.25
C LEU A 176 9.76 -7.56 6.42
N GLN A 177 9.23 -6.38 6.73
CA GLN A 177 10.03 -5.19 7.05
C GLN A 177 10.03 -4.93 8.55
N ASN A 178 11.20 -4.62 9.09
CA ASN A 178 11.39 -4.10 10.44
C ASN A 178 10.88 -2.65 10.54
N GLU A 179 10.73 -2.15 11.78
CA GLU A 179 10.34 -0.75 12.03
C GLU A 179 11.35 0.28 11.48
N ASP A 180 12.61 -0.13 11.27
CA ASP A 180 13.67 0.68 10.65
C ASP A 180 13.67 0.62 9.11
N GLY A 181 12.74 -0.12 8.50
CA GLY A 181 12.63 -0.33 7.06
C GLY A 181 13.59 -1.38 6.49
N SER A 182 14.36 -2.08 7.33
CA SER A 182 15.20 -3.19 6.89
C SER A 182 14.38 -4.46 6.62
N TYR A 183 14.74 -5.21 5.59
CA TYR A 183 14.07 -6.48 5.25
C TYR A 183 14.57 -7.60 6.16
N GLN A 184 13.65 -8.29 6.83
CA GLN A 184 13.91 -9.55 7.51
C GLN A 184 13.88 -10.70 6.51
N TYR A 185 15.04 -11.33 6.30
CA TYR A 185 15.15 -12.52 5.47
C TYR A 185 15.16 -13.76 6.35
N LYS A 186 14.38 -14.78 5.98
CA LYS A 186 14.39 -16.07 6.71
C LYS A 186 15.67 -16.88 6.45
N GLY A 187 16.40 -16.56 5.38
CA GLY A 187 17.65 -17.22 5.02
C GLY A 187 18.32 -16.63 3.76
N PHE A 188 19.45 -17.22 3.36
CA PHE A 188 20.21 -16.78 2.18
C PHE A 188 19.44 -16.90 0.86
N VAL A 189 18.68 -17.99 0.69
CA VAL A 189 17.87 -18.25 -0.52
C VAL A 189 16.80 -17.18 -0.70
N ASP A 190 16.14 -16.79 0.39
CA ASP A 190 15.12 -15.74 0.42
C ASP A 190 15.72 -14.38 0.01
N LYS A 191 16.91 -14.05 0.53
CA LYS A 191 17.67 -12.85 0.16
C LYS A 191 18.08 -12.84 -1.31
N ALA A 192 18.51 -13.98 -1.85
CA ALA A 192 18.90 -14.12 -3.24
C ALA A 192 17.69 -13.98 -4.18
N ALA A 193 16.57 -14.63 -3.85
CA ALA A 193 15.32 -14.54 -4.60
C ALA A 193 14.77 -13.11 -4.62
N HIS A 194 14.77 -12.43 -3.47
CA HIS A 194 14.33 -11.04 -3.38
C HIS A 194 15.21 -10.09 -4.21
N LYS A 195 16.54 -10.23 -4.14
CA LYS A 195 17.46 -9.44 -4.98
C LYS A 195 17.27 -9.70 -6.47
N PHE A 196 17.04 -10.95 -6.85
CA PHE A 196 16.75 -11.31 -8.23
C PHE A 196 15.44 -10.66 -8.70
N ALA A 197 14.39 -10.71 -7.89
CA ALA A 197 13.12 -10.04 -8.20
C ALA A 197 13.30 -8.52 -8.36
N GLN A 198 14.08 -7.87 -7.49
CA GLN A 198 14.44 -6.45 -7.64
C GLN A 198 15.12 -6.17 -8.98
N LEU A 199 16.08 -7.00 -9.40
CA LEU A 199 16.75 -6.86 -10.69
C LEU A 199 15.78 -7.02 -11.86
N VAL A 200 14.90 -8.02 -11.81
CA VAL A 200 13.89 -8.24 -12.85
C VAL A 200 12.88 -7.08 -12.93
N SER A 201 12.54 -6.44 -11.81
CA SER A 201 11.59 -5.30 -11.80
C SER A 201 12.08 -4.06 -12.55
N VAL A 202 13.39 -3.94 -12.73
CA VAL A 202 13.97 -2.90 -13.61
C VAL A 202 13.52 -3.15 -15.05
N ALA A 203 13.52 -4.41 -15.50
CA ALA A 203 13.12 -4.78 -16.84
C ALA A 203 11.60 -4.90 -16.99
N VAL A 204 10.90 -5.47 -16.02
CA VAL A 204 9.46 -5.77 -16.10
C VAL A 204 8.65 -4.80 -15.24
N VAL A 205 7.66 -4.15 -15.87
CA VAL A 205 6.66 -3.33 -15.18
C VAL A 205 5.58 -4.24 -14.62
N SER A 206 5.35 -4.17 -13.31
CA SER A 206 4.10 -4.66 -12.74
C SER A 206 2.99 -3.68 -13.07
N VAL A 207 1.95 -4.18 -13.74
CA VAL A 207 0.73 -3.42 -14.02
C VAL A 207 0.00 -3.05 -12.72
N ASP A 208 0.18 -3.85 -11.68
CA ASP A 208 -0.42 -3.67 -10.35
C ASP A 208 0.09 -2.40 -9.64
N ASP A 209 1.34 -1.99 -9.88
CA ASP A 209 1.89 -0.76 -9.28
C ASP A 209 1.17 0.51 -9.76
N LEU A 210 0.56 0.45 -10.95
CA LEU A 210 -0.20 1.54 -11.54
C LEU A 210 -1.68 1.50 -11.16
N ASP A 211 -2.14 0.40 -10.55
CA ASP A 211 -3.52 0.32 -10.07
C ASP A 211 -3.68 1.19 -8.80
N ALA A 212 -4.59 2.14 -8.89
CA ALA A 212 -5.00 3.01 -7.77
C ALA A 212 -6.42 2.72 -7.30
N THR A 213 -7.07 1.68 -7.85
CA THR A 213 -8.45 1.32 -7.54
C THR A 213 -8.58 0.88 -6.09
N SER A 214 -7.66 0.02 -5.62
CA SER A 214 -7.65 -0.43 -4.21
C SER A 214 -7.49 0.75 -3.24
N ASP A 215 -6.64 1.72 -3.57
CA ASP A 215 -6.43 2.89 -2.74
C ASP A 215 -7.66 3.79 -2.70
N LEU A 216 -8.32 3.99 -3.84
CA LEU A 216 -9.54 4.77 -3.90
C LEU A 216 -10.67 4.12 -3.09
N ILE A 217 -10.88 2.80 -3.22
CA ILE A 217 -11.90 2.05 -2.47
C ILE A 217 -11.64 2.15 -0.96
N LYS A 218 -10.37 2.11 -0.55
CA LYS A 218 -9.97 2.27 0.85
C LYS A 218 -10.00 3.74 1.30
N GLY A 219 -10.22 4.71 0.42
CA GLY A 219 -10.12 6.13 0.78
C GLY A 219 -8.69 6.58 1.08
N ASN A 220 -7.68 5.85 0.61
CA ASN A 220 -6.29 6.25 0.67
C ASN A 220 -6.01 7.36 -0.35
N LEU A 221 -5.10 8.27 0.00
CA LEU A 221 -4.67 9.34 -0.88
C LEU A 221 -3.75 8.81 -1.98
N VAL A 222 -4.06 9.13 -3.23
CA VAL A 222 -3.11 9.01 -4.33
C VAL A 222 -2.21 10.25 -4.32
N GLU A 223 -0.95 10.06 -3.92
CA GLU A 223 0.05 11.11 -3.91
C GLU A 223 0.46 11.53 -5.32
N TYR A 224 0.62 12.84 -5.55
CA TYR A 224 1.21 13.35 -6.81
C TYR A 224 2.61 12.79 -7.06
N ARG A 225 3.38 12.51 -5.99
CA ARG A 225 4.68 11.87 -6.09
C ARG A 225 4.60 10.50 -6.75
N ARG A 226 3.56 9.70 -6.44
CA ARG A 226 3.34 8.39 -7.08
C ARG A 226 3.05 8.56 -8.56
N ILE A 227 2.21 9.54 -8.93
CA ILE A 227 1.89 9.84 -10.34
C ILE A 227 3.14 10.29 -11.10
N GLY A 228 3.90 11.23 -10.54
CA GLY A 228 5.14 11.72 -11.14
C GLY A 228 6.18 10.61 -11.29
N TRP A 229 6.33 9.75 -10.29
CA TRP A 229 7.23 8.60 -10.35
C TRP A 229 6.79 7.57 -11.39
N ALA A 230 5.49 7.30 -11.51
CA ALA A 230 4.93 6.45 -12.55
C ALA A 230 5.23 7.02 -13.95
N PHE A 231 5.03 8.33 -14.14
CA PHE A 231 5.35 9.02 -15.39
C PHE A 231 6.84 8.91 -15.74
N VAL A 232 7.74 9.24 -14.80
CA VAL A 232 9.19 9.17 -15.02
C VAL A 232 9.63 7.74 -15.37
N ASN A 233 9.15 6.73 -14.64
CA ASN A 233 9.55 5.34 -14.90
C ASN A 233 9.01 4.83 -16.24
N LEU A 234 7.74 5.05 -16.54
CA LEU A 234 7.11 4.52 -17.75
C LEU A 234 7.56 5.27 -19.00
N VAL A 235 7.54 6.60 -18.95
CA VAL A 235 7.74 7.45 -20.13
C VAL A 235 9.21 7.82 -20.30
N LEU A 236 9.90 8.27 -19.26
CA LEU A 236 11.28 8.76 -19.43
C LEU A 236 12.28 7.62 -19.45
N ILE A 237 12.28 6.79 -18.41
CA ILE A 237 13.31 5.75 -18.24
C ILE A 237 13.09 4.65 -19.28
N ARG A 238 11.89 4.09 -19.39
CA ARG A 238 11.66 2.91 -20.23
C ARG A 238 11.59 3.26 -21.71
N THR A 239 10.85 4.30 -22.12
CA THR A 239 10.92 4.77 -23.51
C THR A 239 12.32 5.27 -23.85
N GLY A 240 13.00 5.97 -22.93
CA GLY A 240 14.38 6.39 -23.13
C GLY A 240 15.35 5.24 -23.37
N ILE A 241 15.26 4.15 -22.60
CA ILE A 241 16.08 2.94 -22.80
C ILE A 241 15.75 2.29 -24.15
N ILE A 242 14.47 2.08 -24.47
CA ILE A 242 14.06 1.44 -25.72
C ILE A 242 14.49 2.28 -26.93
N SER A 243 14.24 3.59 -26.89
CA SER A 243 14.67 4.53 -27.93
C SER A 243 16.19 4.58 -28.03
N GLY A 244 16.93 4.57 -26.92
CA GLY A 244 18.39 4.54 -26.91
C GLY A 244 18.95 3.28 -27.57
N ILE A 245 18.39 2.10 -27.26
CA ILE A 245 18.75 0.83 -27.90
C ILE A 245 18.40 0.88 -29.39
N GLY A 246 17.19 1.38 -29.74
CA GLY A 246 16.76 1.53 -31.12
C GLY A 246 17.70 2.42 -31.94
N ILE A 247 18.06 3.59 -31.41
CA ILE A 247 19.03 4.50 -32.02
C ILE A 247 20.37 3.77 -32.19
N TRP A 248 20.90 3.11 -31.15
CA TRP A 248 22.18 2.40 -31.23
C TRP A 248 22.21 1.30 -32.31
N ILE A 249 21.16 0.49 -32.41
CA ILE A 249 21.04 -0.55 -33.44
C ILE A 249 21.01 0.09 -34.83
N LEU A 250 20.20 1.13 -35.03
CA LEU A 250 20.04 1.80 -36.31
C LEU A 250 21.33 2.51 -36.74
N THR A 251 22.01 3.22 -35.84
CA THR A 251 23.30 3.88 -36.13
C THR A 251 24.37 2.85 -36.53
N ARG A 252 24.42 1.67 -35.89
CA ARG A 252 25.34 0.60 -36.32
C ARG A 252 24.97 -0.01 -37.66
N ARG A 253 23.68 -0.13 -37.97
CA ARG A 253 23.21 -0.61 -39.29
C ARG A 253 23.55 0.38 -40.41
N GLU A 254 23.42 1.68 -40.16
CA GLU A 254 23.81 2.71 -41.12
C GLU A 254 25.32 2.70 -41.38
N LEU A 255 26.15 2.61 -40.32
CA LEU A 255 27.61 2.50 -40.45
C LEU A 255 28.03 1.23 -41.22
N GLY A 256 27.40 0.09 -40.96
CA GLY A 256 27.68 -1.16 -41.68
C GLY A 256 27.25 -1.15 -43.15
N THR A 257 26.30 -0.29 -43.53
CA THR A 257 25.84 -0.12 -44.91
C THR A 257 26.79 0.81 -45.70
N VAL A 258 27.39 1.81 -45.03
CA VAL A 258 28.39 2.70 -45.63
C VAL A 258 29.70 1.97 -45.96
N ILE A 259 30.13 1.00 -45.14
CA ILE A 259 31.37 0.23 -45.35
C ILE A 259 31.27 -0.79 -46.51
N LYS A 260 30.05 -1.14 -46.94
CA LYS A 260 29.81 -2.07 -48.05
C LYS A 260 29.66 -1.39 -49.42
N ARG A 261 29.97 -0.09 -49.54
CA ARG A 261 30.06 0.61 -50.83
C ARG A 261 31.50 0.84 -51.23
#